data_AF-A0A851GEB3-F1
#
_entry.id   AF-A0A851GEB3-F1
#
_cell.length_a   1.000
_cell.length_b   1.000
_cell.length_c   1.000
_cell.angle_alpha   90.00
_cell.angle_beta   90.00
_cell.angle_gamma   90.00
#
_symmetry.space_group_name_H-M   'P 1'
#
loop_
_entity.id
_entity.type
_entity.pdbx_description
1 polymer ?
#
loop_
_entity_poly.entity_id
_entity_poly.type
_entity_poly.pdbx_seq_one_letter_code
_entity_poly.pdbx_strand_id
1 'polypeptide(L)'
;MRSLRNVFSLALLCSTMPAWATVCQNATGVPKDISYDLSNVFNSSNNKPGQIVTLAQKSGLVGVNAICPKGTTGKSTMRSYVTSLPITTVIDGYKYVKLNDYLDGAMQIHDDYAGTFYPPSDYIQMGQHPNVPNNKAIPVTDSKLVFRLRVTRRFINMVVIPQQTMFTVYVTTTSSDPLNTPVYTISYSGTIQVPQSCAINAGQVVEFDFGDIGASLFSQAGAGNRPQNVSPQSKTIAIKCTNVEANAYLTMRIEAEKISGNALVSDNPDLGFVVANDSGTPLTPNNLNSKIPFRLDDSAQAQVGIRVWPVSITGNKPAEGRFTSRGYLRVDYD
;
A
#
# COMPACT_ATOMS: atom_id res chain seq x y z
N MET A 1 -30.13 -84.44 38.48
CA MET A 1 -30.12 -83.70 39.77
C MET A 1 -28.87 -82.82 39.78
N ARG A 2 -29.06 -81.48 39.89
CA ARG A 2 -28.16 -80.40 40.41
C ARG A 2 -26.63 -80.57 40.23
N SER A 3 -25.83 -79.60 39.79
CA SER A 3 -25.84 -78.15 40.05
C SER A 3 -24.78 -77.48 39.15
N LEU A 4 -25.09 -76.29 38.63
CA LEU A 4 -24.11 -75.33 38.09
C LEU A 4 -23.09 -74.93 39.17
N ARG A 5 -21.87 -74.58 38.74
CA ARG A 5 -21.07 -73.52 39.38
C ARG A 5 -20.09 -72.88 38.39
N ASN A 6 -20.47 -71.68 37.95
CA ASN A 6 -19.62 -70.67 37.32
C ASN A 6 -18.50 -70.23 38.27
N VAL A 7 -17.31 -69.99 37.73
CA VAL A 7 -16.31 -69.10 38.34
C VAL A 7 -15.99 -67.99 37.34
N PHE A 8 -16.45 -66.79 37.70
CA PHE A 8 -16.16 -65.52 37.05
C PHE A 8 -14.68 -65.17 37.23
N SER A 9 -13.96 -64.91 36.13
CA SER A 9 -12.68 -64.21 36.17
C SER A 9 -12.93 -62.70 36.05
N LEU A 10 -12.53 -61.98 37.08
CA LEU A 10 -12.71 -60.54 37.27
C LEU A 10 -11.78 -59.78 36.32
N ALA A 11 -12.32 -59.12 35.30
CA ALA A 11 -11.58 -58.18 34.46
C ALA A 11 -11.35 -56.86 35.23
N LEU A 12 -10.09 -56.53 35.49
CA LEU A 12 -9.68 -55.28 36.12
C LEU A 12 -9.89 -54.13 35.12
N LEU A 13 -11.05 -53.46 35.19
CA LEU A 13 -11.28 -52.21 34.47
C LEU A 13 -10.38 -51.13 35.07
N CYS A 14 -9.26 -50.85 34.39
CA CYS A 14 -8.44 -49.68 34.64
C CYS A 14 -9.25 -48.44 34.22
N SER A 15 -9.97 -47.84 35.16
CA SER A 15 -10.67 -46.58 34.98
C SER A 15 -9.65 -45.47 34.75
N THR A 16 -9.42 -45.12 33.47
CA THR A 16 -8.77 -43.87 33.10
C THR A 16 -9.64 -42.75 33.63
N MET A 17 -9.23 -42.10 34.72
CA MET A 17 -9.90 -40.88 35.19
C MET A 17 -9.92 -39.87 34.04
N PRO A 18 -11.05 -39.16 33.81
CA PRO A 18 -11.07 -38.10 32.82
C PRO A 18 -10.04 -37.04 33.24
N ALA A 19 -8.98 -36.88 32.46
CA ALA A 19 -8.12 -35.72 32.56
C ALA A 19 -9.01 -34.51 32.26
N TRP A 20 -9.32 -33.71 33.29
CA TRP A 20 -10.09 -32.50 33.08
C TRP A 20 -9.31 -31.57 32.16
N ALA A 21 -9.90 -31.26 31.01
CA ALA A 21 -9.29 -30.35 30.06
C ALA A 21 -9.04 -29.01 30.75
N THR A 22 -7.81 -28.52 30.65
CA THR A 22 -7.40 -27.29 31.33
C THR A 22 -7.39 -26.16 30.31
N VAL A 23 -8.54 -25.50 30.19
CA VAL A 23 -8.70 -24.32 29.34
C VAL A 23 -8.62 -23.07 30.20
N CYS A 24 -7.67 -22.19 29.90
CA CYS A 24 -7.49 -20.94 30.63
C CYS A 24 -8.37 -19.84 30.03
N GLN A 25 -8.74 -18.87 30.85
CA GLN A 25 -9.59 -17.73 30.46
C GLN A 25 -8.87 -16.40 30.68
N ASN A 26 -9.39 -15.31 30.13
CA ASN A 26 -8.87 -13.98 30.45
C ASN A 26 -9.00 -13.70 31.95
N ALA A 27 -7.97 -13.08 32.55
CA ALA A 27 -7.97 -12.73 33.97
C ALA A 27 -9.09 -11.75 34.38
N THR A 28 -9.61 -10.96 33.44
CA THR A 28 -10.74 -10.03 33.67
C THR A 28 -12.11 -10.71 33.49
N GLY A 29 -12.14 -11.97 33.04
CA GLY A 29 -13.36 -12.70 32.72
C GLY A 29 -13.93 -12.42 31.33
N VAL A 30 -13.39 -11.44 30.59
CA VAL A 30 -13.82 -11.10 29.23
C VAL A 30 -12.62 -11.11 28.28
N PRO A 31 -12.70 -11.71 27.08
CA PRO A 31 -11.63 -11.66 26.11
C PRO A 31 -11.26 -10.21 25.76
N LYS A 32 -9.98 -9.87 25.85
CA LYS A 32 -9.48 -8.55 25.48
C LYS A 32 -9.30 -8.49 23.96
N ASP A 33 -9.70 -7.40 23.32
CA ASP A 33 -9.36 -7.17 21.91
C ASP A 33 -8.08 -6.36 21.77
N ILE A 34 -7.15 -6.84 20.94
CA ILE A 34 -5.93 -6.13 20.55
C ILE A 34 -6.10 -5.67 19.12
N SER A 35 -6.51 -4.41 18.96
CA SER A 35 -6.73 -3.81 17.65
C SER A 35 -5.43 -3.33 16.99
N TYR A 36 -5.31 -3.63 15.69
CA TYR A 36 -4.25 -3.20 14.79
C TYR A 36 -4.79 -2.28 13.70
N ASP A 37 -4.23 -1.07 13.63
CA ASP A 37 -4.48 -0.15 12.53
C ASP A 37 -3.55 -0.51 11.35
N LEU A 38 -4.16 -0.86 10.23
CA LEU A 38 -3.50 -1.19 8.98
C LEU A 38 -3.29 0.04 8.09
N SER A 39 -3.72 1.23 8.52
CA SER A 39 -3.71 2.43 7.70
C SER A 39 -2.32 2.75 7.15
N ASN A 40 -2.25 2.99 5.84
CA ASN A 40 -0.98 3.24 5.15
C ASN A 40 -1.21 3.94 3.80
N VAL A 41 -0.15 4.44 3.19
CA VAL A 41 -0.14 5.03 1.85
C VAL A 41 0.67 4.15 0.92
N PHE A 42 0.02 3.63 -0.11
CA PHE A 42 0.64 2.85 -1.17
C PHE A 42 0.92 3.73 -2.38
N ASN A 43 1.92 3.34 -3.17
CA ASN A 43 2.29 4.00 -4.41
C ASN A 43 2.40 2.95 -5.53
N SER A 44 2.86 3.39 -6.70
CA SER A 44 2.95 2.54 -7.88
C SER A 44 3.96 1.38 -7.76
N SER A 45 4.89 1.42 -6.80
CA SER A 45 5.83 0.32 -6.57
C SER A 45 5.18 -0.83 -5.81
N ASN A 46 4.38 -0.54 -4.79
CA ASN A 46 3.81 -1.54 -3.89
C ASN A 46 2.32 -1.88 -4.15
N ASN A 47 1.55 -1.03 -4.84
CA ASN A 47 0.18 -1.35 -5.27
C ASN A 47 0.16 -2.23 -6.54
N LYS A 48 0.75 -3.43 -6.45
CA LYS A 48 0.77 -4.41 -7.55
C LYS A 48 0.52 -5.81 -7.03
N PRO A 49 -0.19 -6.68 -7.77
CA PRO A 49 -0.43 -8.05 -7.35
C PRO A 49 0.88 -8.76 -6.99
N GLY A 50 0.90 -9.43 -5.85
CA GLY A 50 2.06 -10.14 -5.30
C GLY A 50 3.01 -9.28 -4.45
N GLN A 51 2.89 -7.95 -4.46
CA GLN A 51 3.74 -7.09 -3.63
C GLN A 51 3.38 -7.24 -2.15
N ILE A 52 4.41 -7.23 -1.30
CA ILE A 52 4.29 -7.37 0.15
C ILE A 52 4.79 -6.08 0.82
N VAL A 53 3.96 -5.50 1.67
CA VAL A 53 4.27 -4.33 2.50
C VAL A 53 4.32 -4.78 3.94
N THR A 54 5.45 -4.59 4.61
CA THR A 54 5.59 -4.84 6.05
C THR A 54 5.26 -3.56 6.80
N LEU A 55 4.28 -3.64 7.70
CA LEU A 55 3.89 -2.51 8.55
C LEU A 55 4.85 -2.33 9.72
N ALA A 56 4.83 -1.15 10.33
CA ALA A 56 5.64 -0.85 11.48
C ALA A 56 5.39 -1.87 12.61
N GLN A 57 6.48 -2.33 13.22
CA GLN A 57 6.41 -3.24 14.35
C GLN A 57 5.75 -2.53 15.54
N LYS A 58 4.79 -3.21 16.19
CA LYS A 58 4.28 -2.75 17.48
C LYS A 58 5.20 -3.25 18.59
N SER A 59 5.90 -2.32 19.24
CA SER A 59 6.77 -2.61 20.38
C SER A 59 5.98 -2.73 21.68
N GLY A 60 6.43 -3.61 22.58
CA GLY A 60 5.81 -3.85 23.88
C GLY A 60 5.02 -5.16 23.94
N LEU A 61 4.61 -5.53 25.16
CA LEU A 61 3.77 -6.69 25.41
C LEU A 61 2.32 -6.40 25.03
N VAL A 62 1.57 -7.42 24.60
CA VAL A 62 0.12 -7.32 24.36
C VAL A 62 -0.69 -6.91 25.62
N GLY A 63 -0.10 -7.07 26.81
CA GLY A 63 -0.71 -6.66 28.08
C GLY A 63 -1.99 -7.44 28.38
N VAL A 64 -1.94 -8.77 28.17
CA VAL A 64 -3.02 -9.71 28.45
C VAL A 64 -2.58 -10.63 29.58
N ASN A 65 -3.48 -10.93 30.52
CA ASN A 65 -3.26 -11.93 31.54
C ASN A 65 -4.30 -13.04 31.39
N ALA A 66 -3.88 -14.29 31.57
CA ALA A 66 -4.76 -15.45 31.62
C ALA A 66 -4.84 -16.03 33.04
N ILE A 67 -5.89 -16.80 33.34
CA ILE A 67 -6.02 -17.60 34.55
C ILE A 67 -6.45 -19.01 34.14
N CYS A 68 -5.69 -20.01 34.56
CA CYS A 68 -6.03 -21.41 34.37
C CYS A 68 -6.83 -21.92 35.60
N PRO A 69 -7.77 -22.86 35.42
CA PRO A 69 -8.65 -23.33 36.49
C PRO A 69 -7.89 -24.02 37.63
N LYS A 70 -8.49 -24.06 38.82
CA LYS A 70 -7.98 -24.85 39.94
C LYS A 70 -7.91 -26.34 39.56
N GLY A 71 -6.86 -27.03 39.99
CA GLY A 71 -6.65 -28.45 39.65
C GLY A 71 -5.86 -28.67 38.36
N THR A 72 -5.46 -27.60 37.66
CA THR A 72 -4.47 -27.66 36.59
C THR A 72 -3.19 -28.35 37.09
N THR A 73 -2.70 -29.33 36.34
CA THR A 73 -1.43 -30.00 36.64
C THR A 73 -0.30 -29.43 35.78
N GLY A 74 0.90 -29.33 36.35
CA GLY A 74 2.05 -28.73 35.67
C GLY A 74 2.10 -27.20 35.74
N LYS A 75 3.10 -26.61 35.06
CA LYS A 75 3.36 -25.16 35.06
C LYS A 75 3.45 -24.55 33.65
N SER A 76 3.40 -25.37 32.60
CA SER A 76 3.48 -24.92 31.21
C SER A 76 2.11 -24.63 30.65
N THR A 77 2.05 -23.73 29.69
CA THR A 77 0.87 -23.51 28.85
C THR A 77 1.20 -23.74 27.38
N MET A 78 0.16 -23.84 26.58
CA MET A 78 0.21 -23.79 25.13
C MET A 78 -0.66 -22.64 24.65
N ARG A 79 -0.37 -22.11 23.47
CA ARG A 79 -1.12 -21.01 22.86
C ARG A 79 -1.54 -21.36 21.44
N SER A 80 -2.80 -21.10 21.13
CA SER A 80 -3.36 -21.32 19.78
C SER A 80 -3.91 -20.03 19.22
N TYR A 81 -3.57 -19.71 17.98
CA TYR A 81 -4.02 -18.54 17.22
C TYR A 81 -4.88 -19.03 16.07
N VAL A 82 -6.19 -19.08 16.30
CA VAL A 82 -7.15 -19.64 15.35
C VAL A 82 -7.74 -18.52 14.51
N THR A 83 -7.88 -18.73 13.21
CA THR A 83 -8.53 -17.79 12.29
C THR A 83 -9.70 -18.45 11.58
N SER A 84 -10.75 -17.69 11.32
CA SER A 84 -11.84 -18.08 10.42
C SER A 84 -11.60 -17.64 8.97
N LEU A 85 -10.56 -16.82 8.74
CA LEU A 85 -10.21 -16.34 7.42
C LEU A 85 -9.45 -17.43 6.64
N PRO A 86 -9.75 -17.63 5.34
CA PRO A 86 -9.09 -18.67 4.56
C PRO A 86 -7.61 -18.30 4.34
N ILE A 87 -6.72 -19.26 4.55
CA ILE A 87 -5.30 -19.14 4.20
C ILE A 87 -5.19 -19.18 2.68
N THR A 88 -4.63 -18.14 2.08
CA THR A 88 -4.49 -18.01 0.62
C THR A 88 -3.12 -18.46 0.12
N THR A 89 -2.06 -18.23 0.91
CA THR A 89 -0.69 -18.59 0.55
C THR A 89 0.24 -18.63 1.77
N VAL A 90 1.41 -19.25 1.61
CA VAL A 90 2.49 -19.23 2.60
C VAL A 90 3.78 -18.76 1.94
N ILE A 91 4.39 -17.70 2.48
CA ILE A 91 5.63 -17.09 1.95
C ILE A 91 6.55 -16.76 3.13
N ASP A 92 7.80 -17.23 3.11
CA ASP A 92 8.78 -17.03 4.20
C ASP A 92 8.26 -17.44 5.59
N GLY A 93 7.44 -18.50 5.65
CA GLY A 93 6.78 -18.95 6.88
C GLY A 93 5.54 -18.17 7.28
N TYR A 94 5.31 -16.98 6.72
CA TYR A 94 4.07 -16.22 6.92
C TYR A 94 2.90 -16.89 6.23
N LYS A 95 1.85 -17.20 6.99
CA LYS A 95 0.58 -17.71 6.49
C LYS A 95 -0.36 -16.53 6.22
N TYR A 96 -0.57 -16.22 4.95
CA TYR A 96 -1.42 -15.13 4.50
C TYR A 96 -2.88 -15.57 4.50
N VAL A 97 -3.75 -14.77 5.10
CA VAL A 97 -5.19 -14.96 5.13
C VAL A 97 -5.89 -13.85 4.35
N LYS A 98 -7.02 -14.18 3.70
CA LYS A 98 -7.79 -13.21 2.92
C LYS A 98 -8.45 -12.18 3.84
N LEU A 99 -8.06 -10.90 3.74
CA LEU A 99 -8.71 -9.80 4.49
C LEU A 99 -9.90 -9.23 3.71
N ASN A 100 -9.71 -9.02 2.41
CA ASN A 100 -10.73 -8.57 1.46
C ASN A 100 -10.33 -8.96 0.02
N ASP A 101 -10.97 -8.37 -0.99
CA ASP A 101 -10.69 -8.70 -2.40
C ASP A 101 -9.38 -8.10 -2.96
N TYR A 102 -8.72 -7.20 -2.22
CA TYR A 102 -7.52 -6.49 -2.64
C TYR A 102 -6.27 -6.89 -1.85
N LEU A 103 -6.44 -7.37 -0.61
CA LEU A 103 -5.38 -7.55 0.36
C LEU A 103 -5.52 -8.89 1.09
N ASP A 104 -4.39 -9.61 1.17
CA ASP A 104 -4.17 -10.64 2.16
C ASP A 104 -3.32 -10.07 3.32
N GLY A 105 -3.47 -10.63 4.52
CA GLY A 105 -2.73 -10.24 5.70
C GLY A 105 -2.00 -11.43 6.33
N ALA A 106 -0.83 -11.19 6.89
CA ALA A 106 -0.12 -12.17 7.69
C ALA A 106 0.54 -11.50 8.89
N MET A 107 0.81 -12.27 9.94
CA MET A 107 1.43 -11.73 11.15
C MET A 107 2.61 -12.59 11.60
N GLN A 108 3.59 -11.94 12.23
CA GLN A 108 4.65 -12.55 13.01
C GLN A 108 4.49 -12.08 14.46
N ILE A 109 4.67 -13.00 15.40
CA ILE A 109 4.68 -12.72 16.84
C ILE A 109 5.98 -13.28 17.43
N HIS A 110 6.49 -12.62 18.46
CA HIS A 110 7.57 -13.13 19.30
C HIS A 110 7.04 -13.39 20.71
N ASP A 111 7.33 -14.57 21.26
CA ASP A 111 7.14 -14.87 22.67
C ASP A 111 8.49 -15.20 23.32
N ASP A 112 8.67 -14.84 24.59
CA ASP A 112 9.93 -14.98 25.31
C ASP A 112 10.45 -16.43 25.37
N TYR A 113 9.56 -17.42 25.34
CA TYR A 113 9.92 -18.84 25.34
C TYR A 113 9.82 -19.46 23.94
N ALA A 114 8.69 -19.28 23.26
CA ALA A 114 8.46 -19.91 21.96
C ALA A 114 9.31 -19.30 20.83
N GLY A 115 9.91 -18.13 21.08
CA GLY A 115 10.61 -17.37 20.07
C GLY A 115 9.65 -16.79 19.04
N THR A 116 10.13 -16.65 17.80
CA THR A 116 9.35 -16.06 16.71
C THR A 116 8.54 -17.13 15.98
N PHE A 117 7.24 -16.86 15.77
CA PHE A 117 6.34 -17.74 15.04
C PHE A 117 5.31 -16.96 14.19
N TYR A 118 4.61 -17.68 13.32
CA TYR A 118 3.79 -17.12 12.23
C TYR A 118 2.37 -17.71 12.27
N PRO A 119 1.42 -17.09 13.00
CA PRO A 119 0.03 -17.56 13.07
C PRO A 119 -0.71 -17.48 11.71
N PRO A 120 -1.76 -18.28 11.50
CA PRO A 120 -2.41 -19.16 12.48
C PRO A 120 -1.61 -20.41 12.83
N SER A 121 -1.66 -20.82 14.09
CA SER A 121 -0.98 -22.03 14.58
C SER A 121 -1.56 -22.45 15.91
N ASP A 122 -1.71 -23.75 16.11
CA ASP A 122 -2.31 -24.30 17.31
C ASP A 122 -1.26 -24.92 18.24
N TYR A 123 -1.54 -24.87 19.53
CA TYR A 123 -0.80 -25.55 20.60
C TYR A 123 0.70 -25.27 20.60
N ILE A 124 1.10 -24.03 20.33
CA ILE A 124 2.50 -23.61 20.44
C ILE A 124 2.91 -23.70 21.91
N GLN A 125 3.97 -24.44 22.21
CA GLN A 125 4.48 -24.60 23.56
C GLN A 125 5.00 -23.26 24.11
N MET A 126 4.46 -22.83 25.25
CA MET A 126 4.88 -21.63 25.97
C MET A 126 5.72 -21.99 27.19
N GLY A 127 6.32 -20.97 27.79
CA GLY A 127 7.12 -21.11 29.00
C GLY A 127 6.33 -21.55 30.21
N GLN A 128 7.02 -21.68 31.34
CA GLN A 128 6.42 -22.08 32.59
C GLN A 128 6.15 -20.89 33.51
N HIS A 129 5.05 -20.93 34.26
CA HIS A 129 4.76 -19.93 35.28
C HIS A 129 4.16 -20.57 36.54
N PRO A 130 4.64 -20.21 37.76
CA PRO A 130 4.18 -20.84 39.00
C PRO A 130 2.70 -20.62 39.30
N ASN A 131 2.07 -19.60 38.71
CA ASN A 131 0.65 -19.34 38.90
C ASN A 131 -0.30 -20.23 38.07
N VAL A 132 0.20 -20.97 37.08
CA VAL A 132 -0.62 -21.86 36.22
C VAL A 132 -1.48 -22.84 37.05
N PRO A 133 -0.93 -23.63 38.00
CA PRO A 133 -1.73 -24.55 38.81
C PRO A 133 -2.54 -23.86 39.92
N ASN A 134 -2.30 -22.57 40.16
CA ASN A 134 -2.73 -21.87 41.39
C ASN A 134 -3.95 -20.96 41.19
N ASN A 135 -4.59 -21.00 40.01
CA ASN A 135 -5.74 -20.13 39.69
C ASN A 135 -5.43 -18.64 39.95
N LYS A 136 -4.24 -18.23 39.51
CA LYS A 136 -3.73 -16.85 39.60
C LYS A 136 -3.34 -16.37 38.22
N ALA A 137 -3.30 -15.05 38.03
CA ALA A 137 -2.95 -14.45 36.76
C ALA A 137 -1.54 -14.86 36.28
N ILE A 138 -1.44 -15.15 35.00
CA ILE A 138 -0.20 -15.37 34.25
C ILE A 138 -0.13 -14.36 33.10
N PRO A 139 1.00 -13.67 32.88
CA PRO A 139 1.15 -12.76 31.76
C PRO A 139 1.28 -13.52 30.45
N VAL A 140 0.66 -12.97 29.39
CA VAL A 140 0.94 -13.34 28.01
C VAL A 140 2.11 -12.49 27.53
N THR A 141 3.21 -13.17 27.20
CA THR A 141 4.51 -12.58 26.81
C THR A 141 4.66 -12.35 25.31
N ASP A 142 3.53 -12.27 24.58
CA ASP A 142 3.54 -11.91 23.17
C ASP A 142 3.99 -10.47 22.96
N SER A 143 4.95 -10.30 22.06
CA SER A 143 5.63 -9.05 21.76
C SER A 143 6.06 -8.97 20.29
N LYS A 144 6.63 -7.82 19.89
CA LYS A 144 7.26 -7.62 18.58
C LYS A 144 6.36 -8.01 17.41
N LEU A 145 5.09 -7.63 17.48
CA LEU A 145 4.09 -8.02 16.48
C LEU A 145 4.37 -7.26 15.18
N VAL A 146 4.52 -8.00 14.09
CA VAL A 146 4.77 -7.46 12.75
C VAL A 146 3.67 -7.93 11.82
N PHE A 147 2.97 -6.98 11.22
CA PHE A 147 1.91 -7.26 10.24
C PHE A 147 2.45 -7.06 8.82
N ARG A 148 2.06 -7.95 7.90
CA ARG A 148 2.37 -7.85 6.47
C ARG A 148 1.07 -7.83 5.66
N LEU A 149 1.03 -6.96 4.67
CA LEU A 149 -0.04 -6.88 3.68
C LEU A 149 0.49 -7.35 2.34
N ARG A 150 -0.23 -8.27 1.68
CA ARG A 150 0.06 -8.69 0.31
C ARG A 150 -1.06 -8.22 -0.59
N VAL A 151 -0.70 -7.48 -1.64
CA VAL A 151 -1.66 -7.00 -2.64
C VAL A 151 -2.05 -8.16 -3.54
N THR A 152 -3.34 -8.49 -3.60
CA THR A 152 -3.90 -9.52 -4.50
C THR A 152 -4.45 -8.89 -5.77
N ARG A 153 -5.02 -7.68 -5.65
CA ARG A 153 -5.55 -6.90 -6.76
C ARG A 153 -5.22 -5.42 -6.56
N ARG A 154 -4.88 -4.72 -7.65
CA ARG A 154 -4.68 -3.26 -7.60
C ARG A 154 -5.99 -2.54 -7.29
N PHE A 155 -5.89 -1.44 -6.56
CA PHE A 155 -7.01 -0.54 -6.29
C PHE A 155 -6.59 0.92 -6.51
N ILE A 156 -7.58 1.79 -6.70
CA ILE A 156 -7.42 3.23 -6.93
C ILE A 156 -8.00 4.02 -5.74
N ASN A 157 -7.50 5.23 -5.51
CA ASN A 157 -7.91 6.15 -4.45
C ASN A 157 -7.68 5.61 -3.03
N MET A 158 -8.53 4.72 -2.55
CA MET A 158 -8.40 4.12 -1.22
C MET A 158 -9.22 2.83 -1.07
N VAL A 159 -8.80 1.99 -0.12
CA VAL A 159 -9.57 0.85 0.38
C VAL A 159 -9.76 1.02 1.87
N VAL A 160 -11.04 1.04 2.29
CA VAL A 160 -11.42 1.04 3.70
C VAL A 160 -11.54 -0.41 4.17
N ILE A 161 -10.85 -0.73 5.26
CA ILE A 161 -10.87 -2.04 5.90
C ILE A 161 -11.70 -1.92 7.18
N PRO A 162 -12.93 -2.46 7.20
CA PRO A 162 -13.75 -2.45 8.41
C PRO A 162 -13.10 -3.31 9.50
N GLN A 163 -13.46 -3.03 10.76
CA GLN A 163 -12.93 -3.81 11.88
C GLN A 163 -13.37 -5.28 11.79
N GLN A 164 -12.39 -6.18 11.79
CA GLN A 164 -12.60 -7.63 11.73
C GLN A 164 -11.58 -8.35 12.61
N THR A 165 -11.94 -9.55 13.10
CA THR A 165 -11.04 -10.39 13.89
C THR A 165 -10.15 -11.23 12.97
N MET A 166 -8.83 -11.10 13.10
CA MET A 166 -7.88 -11.97 12.41
C MET A 166 -7.65 -13.27 13.16
N PHE A 167 -7.40 -13.17 14.47
CA PHE A 167 -7.10 -14.32 15.33
C PHE A 167 -7.91 -14.28 16.62
N THR A 168 -8.45 -15.45 16.98
CA THR A 168 -8.93 -15.75 18.31
C THR A 168 -7.88 -16.57 19.02
N VAL A 169 -7.44 -16.09 20.19
CA VAL A 169 -6.30 -16.67 20.90
C VAL A 169 -6.74 -17.41 22.16
N TYR A 170 -6.31 -18.65 22.26
CA TYR A 170 -6.63 -19.58 23.34
C TYR A 170 -5.37 -19.92 24.12
N VAL A 171 -5.55 -20.16 25.42
CA VAL A 171 -4.47 -20.65 26.29
C VAL A 171 -4.94 -21.96 26.92
N THR A 172 -4.17 -23.02 26.69
CA THR A 172 -4.42 -24.36 27.22
C THR A 172 -3.17 -24.89 27.92
N THR A 173 -3.20 -26.12 28.42
CA THR A 173 -2.00 -26.76 28.99
C THR A 173 -1.53 -27.99 28.22
N THR A 174 -2.42 -28.58 27.43
CA THR A 174 -2.15 -29.74 26.58
C THR A 174 -2.69 -29.51 25.17
N SER A 175 -2.20 -30.32 24.22
CA SER A 175 -2.66 -30.32 22.83
C SER A 175 -4.02 -31.00 22.62
N SER A 176 -4.56 -31.65 23.66
CA SER A 176 -5.89 -32.26 23.64
C SER A 176 -6.98 -31.37 24.25
N ASP A 177 -6.59 -30.26 24.90
CA ASP A 177 -7.55 -29.32 25.49
C ASP A 177 -8.33 -28.59 24.38
N PRO A 178 -9.67 -28.42 24.52
CA PRO A 178 -10.49 -27.79 23.50
C PRO A 178 -10.26 -26.27 23.43
N LEU A 179 -10.29 -25.72 22.22
CA LEU A 179 -10.15 -24.28 21.95
C LEU A 179 -11.51 -23.58 21.99
N ASN A 180 -12.16 -23.56 23.16
CA ASN A 180 -13.52 -23.04 23.32
C ASN A 180 -13.63 -21.74 24.14
N THR A 181 -12.62 -21.39 24.93
CA THR A 181 -12.65 -20.21 25.81
C THR A 181 -11.56 -19.23 25.36
N PRO A 182 -11.91 -18.17 24.61
CA PRO A 182 -10.93 -17.21 24.13
C PRO A 182 -10.35 -16.38 25.29
N VAL A 183 -9.03 -16.19 25.27
CA VAL A 183 -8.35 -15.30 26.22
C VAL A 183 -8.29 -13.89 25.65
N TYR A 184 -8.01 -13.74 24.36
CA TYR A 184 -8.00 -12.45 23.69
C TYR A 184 -8.18 -12.62 22.19
N THR A 185 -8.51 -11.54 21.50
CA THR A 185 -8.60 -11.48 20.05
C THR A 185 -7.58 -10.49 19.49
N ILE A 186 -7.19 -10.70 18.25
CA ILE A 186 -6.39 -9.75 17.48
C ILE A 186 -7.26 -9.31 16.32
N SER A 187 -7.69 -8.05 16.36
CA SER A 187 -8.52 -7.44 15.32
C SER A 187 -7.68 -6.48 14.47
N TYR A 188 -8.19 -6.18 13.27
CA TYR A 188 -7.60 -5.21 12.36
C TYR A 188 -8.67 -4.30 11.78
N SER A 189 -8.29 -3.06 11.47
CA SER A 189 -9.07 -2.09 10.71
C SER A 189 -8.11 -1.10 10.07
N GLY A 190 -8.61 -0.18 9.23
CA GLY A 190 -7.80 0.94 8.74
C GLY A 190 -8.15 1.35 7.33
N THR A 191 -7.37 2.26 6.76
CA THR A 191 -7.56 2.73 5.39
C THR A 191 -6.24 2.74 4.64
N ILE A 192 -6.19 2.07 3.49
CA ILE A 192 -5.03 2.15 2.59
C ILE A 192 -5.33 3.17 1.50
N GLN A 193 -4.54 4.23 1.43
CA GLN A 193 -4.65 5.26 0.40
C GLN A 193 -3.67 4.98 -0.75
N VAL A 194 -4.08 5.31 -1.97
CA VAL A 194 -3.26 5.15 -3.17
C VAL A 194 -3.34 6.44 -4.00
N PRO A 195 -2.52 7.46 -3.70
CA PRO A 195 -2.51 8.70 -4.46
C PRO A 195 -2.21 8.45 -5.94
N GLN A 196 -2.93 9.19 -6.77
CA GLN A 196 -2.77 9.23 -8.21
C GLN A 196 -1.57 10.10 -8.58
N SER A 197 -0.82 9.70 -9.60
CA SER A 197 0.31 10.49 -10.08
C SER A 197 0.60 10.18 -11.54
N CYS A 198 0.99 11.20 -12.30
CA CYS A 198 1.45 11.08 -13.68
C CYS A 198 2.88 11.63 -13.82
N ALA A 199 3.73 10.89 -14.52
CA ALA A 199 5.08 11.29 -14.87
C ALA A 199 5.14 11.64 -16.37
N ILE A 200 5.75 12.78 -16.68
CA ILE A 200 5.99 13.27 -18.05
C ILE A 200 7.44 12.97 -18.41
N ASN A 201 7.68 12.25 -19.51
CA ASN A 201 9.01 11.83 -20.00
C ASN A 201 9.94 11.30 -18.88
N ALA A 202 9.39 10.50 -17.96
CA ALA A 202 10.12 9.98 -16.80
C ALA A 202 10.83 11.06 -15.95
N GLY A 203 10.32 12.30 -15.95
CA GLY A 203 10.90 13.44 -15.22
C GLY A 203 12.01 14.17 -15.97
N GLN A 204 12.25 13.87 -17.25
CA GLN A 204 13.26 14.54 -18.07
C GLN A 204 12.76 15.87 -18.65
N VAL A 205 13.69 16.81 -18.81
CA VAL A 205 13.42 18.10 -19.47
C VAL A 205 13.23 17.89 -20.97
N VAL A 206 12.18 18.49 -21.53
CA VAL A 206 11.94 18.51 -22.97
C VAL A 206 12.62 19.74 -23.56
N GLU A 207 13.81 19.55 -24.12
CA GLU A 207 14.59 20.64 -24.71
C GLU A 207 14.22 20.87 -26.18
N PHE A 208 14.17 22.11 -26.64
CA PHE A 208 14.02 22.47 -28.06
C PHE A 208 15.13 23.44 -28.42
N ASP A 209 15.97 23.07 -29.38
CA ASP A 209 17.13 23.85 -29.79
C ASP A 209 16.98 24.24 -31.27
N PHE A 210 16.75 25.52 -31.52
CA PHE A 210 16.58 26.06 -32.88
C PHE A 210 17.90 26.50 -33.53
N GLY A 211 19.03 26.32 -32.85
CA GLY A 211 20.34 26.77 -33.32
C GLY A 211 20.41 28.29 -33.48
N ASP A 212 21.31 28.74 -34.35
CA ASP A 212 21.53 30.16 -34.61
C ASP A 212 20.47 30.75 -35.55
N ILE A 213 19.86 31.85 -35.14
CA ILE A 213 18.87 32.58 -35.93
C ILE A 213 19.35 34.03 -36.06
N GLY A 214 19.42 34.52 -37.30
CA GLY A 214 19.82 35.91 -37.56
C GLY A 214 18.87 36.91 -36.89
N ALA A 215 19.42 37.81 -36.05
CA ALA A 215 18.64 38.79 -35.28
C ALA A 215 17.69 39.63 -36.16
N SER A 216 18.12 40.00 -37.38
CA SER A 216 17.30 40.77 -38.32
C SER A 216 16.01 40.04 -38.74
N LEU A 217 15.99 38.70 -38.72
CA LEU A 217 14.82 37.92 -39.10
C LEU A 217 13.66 38.10 -38.10
N PHE A 218 13.96 38.36 -36.82
CA PHE A 218 12.93 38.65 -35.81
C PHE A 218 12.29 40.01 -36.01
N SER A 219 13.08 41.04 -36.33
CA SER A 219 12.53 42.35 -36.68
C SER A 219 11.73 42.33 -37.98
N GLN A 220 12.18 41.57 -38.99
CA GLN A 220 11.49 41.43 -40.27
C GLN A 220 10.17 40.66 -40.15
N ALA A 221 10.07 39.71 -39.20
CA ALA A 221 8.83 38.99 -38.93
C ALA A 221 7.73 39.91 -38.37
N GLY A 222 8.10 40.91 -37.58
CA GLY A 222 7.17 41.74 -36.81
C GLY A 222 6.66 41.05 -35.55
N ALA A 223 6.06 41.84 -34.65
CA ALA A 223 5.59 41.36 -33.35
C ALA A 223 4.57 40.22 -33.47
N GLY A 224 4.74 39.18 -32.64
CA GLY A 224 3.92 37.97 -32.60
C GLY A 224 4.24 36.92 -33.68
N ASN A 225 5.09 37.25 -34.66
CA ASN A 225 5.33 36.39 -35.80
C ASN A 225 6.61 35.57 -35.69
N ARG A 226 6.59 34.42 -36.36
CA ARG A 226 7.74 33.52 -36.50
C ARG A 226 8.71 34.08 -37.56
N PRO A 227 10.03 34.10 -37.29
CA PRO A 227 11.04 34.41 -38.30
C PRO A 227 10.90 33.54 -39.56
N GLN A 228 11.08 34.13 -40.74
CA GLN A 228 11.07 33.37 -41.99
C GLN A 228 12.17 32.30 -41.99
N ASN A 229 11.88 31.16 -42.62
CA ASN A 229 12.79 30.01 -42.76
C ASN A 229 13.21 29.31 -41.45
N VAL A 230 12.67 29.69 -40.29
CA VAL A 230 12.90 28.96 -39.03
C VAL A 230 11.80 27.93 -38.80
N SER A 231 12.03 26.68 -39.16
CA SER A 231 11.03 25.59 -39.05
C SER A 231 10.63 25.30 -37.60
N PRO A 232 9.34 25.04 -37.32
CA PRO A 232 8.91 24.52 -36.03
C PRO A 232 9.56 23.17 -35.74
N GLN A 233 9.88 22.91 -34.48
CA GLN A 233 10.31 21.61 -34.00
C GLN A 233 9.13 20.86 -33.36
N SER A 234 9.01 19.57 -33.66
CA SER A 234 7.99 18.69 -33.08
C SER A 234 8.65 17.69 -32.14
N LYS A 235 8.05 17.45 -30.98
CA LYS A 235 8.43 16.34 -30.08
C LYS A 235 7.20 15.66 -29.52
N THR A 236 7.34 14.37 -29.26
CA THR A 236 6.32 13.56 -28.59
C THR A 236 6.64 13.46 -27.10
N ILE A 237 5.65 13.76 -26.27
CA ILE A 237 5.71 13.70 -24.82
C ILE A 237 5.08 12.39 -24.36
N ALA A 238 5.88 11.51 -23.76
CA ALA A 238 5.38 10.29 -23.13
C ALA A 238 4.84 10.62 -21.73
N ILE A 239 3.62 10.19 -21.46
CA ILE A 239 2.96 10.35 -20.16
C ILE A 239 2.71 8.96 -19.61
N LYS A 240 3.10 8.73 -18.37
CA LYS A 240 2.82 7.49 -17.64
C LYS A 240 2.16 7.81 -16.31
N CYS A 241 0.92 7.40 -16.17
CA CYS A 241 0.16 7.56 -14.95
C CYS A 241 0.17 6.29 -14.12
N THR A 242 -0.01 6.46 -12.81
CA THR A 242 -0.03 5.39 -11.84
C THR A 242 -1.22 5.59 -10.92
N ASN A 243 -1.88 4.48 -10.59
CA ASN A 243 -3.12 4.46 -9.79
C ASN A 243 -4.27 5.26 -10.44
N VAL A 244 -4.17 5.51 -11.75
CA VAL A 244 -5.21 6.11 -12.59
C VAL A 244 -5.90 4.99 -13.38
N GLU A 245 -7.19 5.14 -13.65
CA GLU A 245 -7.94 4.20 -14.46
C GLU A 245 -7.36 4.11 -15.88
N ALA A 246 -7.31 2.90 -16.43
CA ALA A 246 -7.04 2.71 -17.85
C ALA A 246 -8.06 3.51 -18.66
N ASN A 247 -7.66 4.05 -19.81
CA ASN A 247 -8.56 4.79 -20.68
C ASN A 247 -9.15 6.09 -20.10
N ALA A 248 -8.61 6.61 -18.98
CA ALA A 248 -9.00 7.90 -18.42
C ALA A 248 -8.71 9.05 -19.40
N TYR A 249 -9.60 10.04 -19.42
CA TYR A 249 -9.41 11.30 -20.14
C TYR A 249 -8.68 12.30 -19.24
N LEU A 250 -7.61 12.89 -19.79
CA LEU A 250 -6.77 13.86 -19.12
C LEU A 250 -6.48 15.00 -20.08
N THR A 251 -5.99 16.12 -19.53
CA THR A 251 -5.61 17.28 -20.33
C THR A 251 -4.20 17.72 -19.99
N MET A 252 -3.50 18.26 -20.97
CA MET A 252 -2.17 18.84 -20.81
C MET A 252 -2.21 20.33 -21.13
N ARG A 253 -1.61 21.15 -20.27
CA ARG A 253 -1.51 22.61 -20.48
C ARG A 253 -0.10 23.11 -20.14
N ILE A 254 0.16 24.36 -20.54
CA ILE A 254 1.44 25.02 -20.32
C ILE A 254 1.29 26.06 -19.20
N GLU A 255 2.25 26.08 -18.29
CA GLU A 255 2.46 27.15 -17.32
C GLU A 255 3.82 27.82 -17.58
N ALA A 256 3.91 29.14 -17.40
CA ALA A 256 5.17 29.87 -17.58
C ALA A 256 5.20 31.15 -16.74
N GLU A 257 6.39 31.58 -16.34
CA GLU A 257 6.57 32.78 -15.49
C GLU A 257 6.42 34.08 -16.28
N LYS A 258 7.05 34.17 -17.47
CA LYS A 258 7.00 35.35 -18.33
C LYS A 258 6.24 35.02 -19.61
N ILE A 259 5.16 35.75 -19.87
CA ILE A 259 4.25 35.47 -20.98
C ILE A 259 3.92 36.75 -21.76
N SER A 260 3.67 36.61 -23.06
CA SER A 260 3.10 37.65 -23.92
C SER A 260 2.13 37.00 -24.90
N GLY A 261 0.82 37.19 -24.69
CA GLY A 261 -0.21 36.47 -25.43
C GLY A 261 -0.08 34.95 -25.26
N ASN A 262 0.17 34.24 -26.36
CA ASN A 262 0.41 32.80 -26.39
C ASN A 262 1.90 32.40 -26.35
N ALA A 263 2.81 33.36 -26.22
CA ALA A 263 4.24 33.11 -26.21
C ALA A 263 4.81 33.07 -24.79
N LEU A 264 5.77 32.17 -24.57
CA LEU A 264 6.67 32.16 -23.43
C LEU A 264 7.81 33.13 -23.73
N VAL A 265 7.93 34.19 -22.95
CA VAL A 265 8.97 35.21 -23.13
C VAL A 265 10.30 34.66 -22.61
N SER A 266 11.38 34.91 -23.34
CA SER A 266 12.72 34.46 -22.97
C SER A 266 13.40 35.39 -21.96
N ASP A 267 14.65 35.11 -21.63
CA ASP A 267 15.56 36.05 -20.98
C ASP A 267 15.86 37.30 -21.83
N ASN A 268 15.65 37.24 -23.15
CA ASN A 268 15.59 38.39 -24.04
C ASN A 268 14.11 38.82 -24.25
N PRO A 269 13.70 40.04 -23.83
CA PRO A 269 12.30 40.47 -23.87
C PRO A 269 11.74 40.65 -25.28
N ASP A 270 12.59 40.80 -26.30
CA ASP A 270 12.18 40.88 -27.70
C ASP A 270 11.88 39.50 -28.30
N LEU A 271 12.23 38.41 -27.60
CA LEU A 271 12.20 37.04 -28.11
C LEU A 271 11.41 36.10 -27.19
N GLY A 272 10.77 35.12 -27.81
CA GLY A 272 10.07 34.08 -27.08
C GLY A 272 9.74 32.89 -27.96
N PHE A 273 8.94 31.99 -27.39
CA PHE A 273 8.55 30.74 -28.06
C PHE A 273 7.06 30.51 -27.92
N VAL A 274 6.43 30.07 -29.00
CA VAL A 274 5.05 29.58 -28.97
C VAL A 274 5.09 28.07 -28.90
N VAL A 275 4.35 27.50 -27.95
CA VAL A 275 4.10 26.06 -27.86
C VAL A 275 2.70 25.79 -28.41
N ALA A 276 2.56 24.75 -29.21
CA ALA A 276 1.33 24.35 -29.86
C ALA A 276 1.11 22.83 -29.74
N ASN A 277 -0.13 22.40 -29.97
CA ASN A 277 -0.43 21.00 -30.18
C ASN A 277 0.13 20.48 -31.53
N ASP A 278 -0.03 19.18 -31.79
CA ASP A 278 0.47 18.55 -33.01
C ASP A 278 -0.14 19.12 -34.31
N SER A 279 -1.39 19.61 -34.25
CA SER A 279 -2.05 20.29 -35.38
C SER A 279 -1.54 21.72 -35.61
N GLY A 280 -0.65 22.24 -34.75
CA GLY A 280 -0.11 23.60 -34.85
C GLY A 280 -0.97 24.69 -34.20
N THR A 281 -1.99 24.31 -33.42
CA THR A 281 -2.82 25.25 -32.66
C THR A 281 -2.05 25.72 -31.41
N PRO A 282 -1.77 27.04 -31.27
CA PRO A 282 -1.05 27.55 -30.11
C PRO A 282 -1.75 27.30 -28.79
N LEU A 283 -0.95 27.02 -27.76
CA LEU A 283 -1.36 26.99 -26.37
C LEU A 283 -1.08 28.36 -25.74
N THR A 284 -2.04 28.86 -24.97
CA THR A 284 -1.90 30.07 -24.17
C THR A 284 -1.43 29.66 -22.77
N PRO A 285 -0.20 30.02 -22.35
CA PRO A 285 0.29 29.68 -21.03
C PRO A 285 -0.60 30.24 -19.92
N ASN A 286 -0.70 29.52 -18.80
CA ASN A 286 -1.48 29.91 -17.61
C ASN A 286 -3.00 30.07 -17.87
N ASN A 287 -3.53 29.48 -18.95
CA ASN A 287 -4.96 29.50 -19.27
C ASN A 287 -5.56 28.10 -19.15
N LEU A 288 -6.52 27.92 -18.24
CA LEU A 288 -7.19 26.64 -17.98
C LEU A 288 -7.98 26.10 -19.19
N ASN A 289 -8.39 26.98 -20.11
CA ASN A 289 -9.14 26.60 -21.31
C ASN A 289 -8.23 26.28 -22.50
N SER A 290 -6.93 26.58 -22.41
CA SER A 290 -5.96 26.28 -23.48
C SER A 290 -5.21 24.99 -23.15
N LYS A 291 -5.76 23.88 -23.61
CA LYS A 291 -5.35 22.53 -23.21
C LYS A 291 -5.37 21.54 -24.38
N ILE A 292 -4.54 20.52 -24.28
CA ILE A 292 -4.50 19.37 -25.20
C ILE A 292 -5.19 18.19 -24.51
N PRO A 293 -6.38 17.76 -24.96
CA PRO A 293 -6.99 16.55 -24.43
C PRO A 293 -6.24 15.31 -24.93
N PHE A 294 -6.10 14.32 -24.07
CA PHE A 294 -5.57 13.01 -24.43
C PHE A 294 -6.22 11.91 -23.58
N ARG A 295 -6.10 10.67 -24.06
CA ARG A 295 -6.62 9.49 -23.37
C ARG A 295 -5.48 8.55 -23.04
N LEU A 296 -5.50 7.99 -21.84
CA LEU A 296 -4.58 6.92 -21.48
C LEU A 296 -4.92 5.63 -22.25
N ASP A 297 -3.95 4.76 -22.44
CA ASP A 297 -4.14 3.39 -22.91
C ASP A 297 -4.44 2.42 -21.75
N ASP A 298 -4.55 1.14 -22.07
CA ASP A 298 -4.77 0.06 -21.09
C ASP A 298 -3.61 -0.10 -20.09
N SER A 299 -2.44 0.44 -20.42
CA SER A 299 -1.24 0.47 -19.58
C SER A 299 -1.08 1.79 -18.82
N ALA A 300 -2.12 2.63 -18.77
CA ALA A 300 -2.13 3.95 -18.16
C ALA A 300 -1.05 4.89 -18.73
N GLN A 301 -0.77 4.77 -20.02
CA GLN A 301 0.22 5.57 -20.76
C GLN A 301 -0.43 6.35 -21.90
N ALA A 302 0.18 7.46 -22.28
CA ALA A 302 -0.23 8.24 -23.45
C ALA A 302 0.98 8.89 -24.11
N GLN A 303 0.80 9.28 -25.36
CA GLN A 303 1.76 10.08 -26.11
C GLN A 303 1.08 11.34 -26.63
N VAL A 304 1.66 12.50 -26.35
CA VAL A 304 1.11 13.79 -26.77
C VAL A 304 2.15 14.53 -27.63
N GLY A 305 1.81 14.79 -28.89
CA GLY A 305 2.63 15.59 -29.79
C GLY A 305 2.53 17.08 -29.46
N ILE A 306 3.67 17.75 -29.36
CA ILE A 306 3.77 19.19 -29.24
C ILE A 306 4.69 19.76 -30.32
N ARG A 307 4.41 21.00 -30.72
CA ARG A 307 5.19 21.76 -31.70
C ARG A 307 5.60 23.08 -31.09
N VAL A 308 6.84 23.50 -31.34
CA VAL A 308 7.39 24.74 -30.80
C VAL A 308 8.07 25.52 -31.91
N TRP A 309 7.99 26.84 -31.86
CA TRP A 309 8.77 27.72 -32.71
C TRP A 309 9.10 29.05 -32.02
N PRO A 310 10.22 29.70 -32.38
CA PRO A 310 10.55 31.01 -31.86
C PRO A 310 9.69 32.10 -32.53
N VAL A 311 9.44 33.17 -31.79
CA VAL A 311 8.67 34.33 -32.25
C VAL A 311 9.35 35.63 -31.81
N SER A 312 9.15 36.67 -32.61
CA SER A 312 9.45 38.05 -32.20
C SER A 312 8.35 38.54 -31.28
N ILE A 313 8.66 38.97 -30.07
CA ILE A 313 7.67 39.47 -29.10
C ILE A 313 7.31 40.91 -29.39
N THR A 314 8.30 41.75 -29.66
CA THR A 314 8.12 43.22 -29.79
C THR A 314 8.17 43.70 -31.23
N GLY A 315 8.73 42.91 -32.16
CA GLY A 315 9.03 43.34 -33.52
C GLY A 315 10.35 44.12 -33.66
N ASN A 316 11.06 44.37 -32.56
CA ASN A 316 12.36 45.05 -32.60
C ASN A 316 13.48 44.10 -33.04
N LYS A 317 14.61 44.66 -33.47
CA LYS A 317 15.83 43.85 -33.64
C LYS A 317 16.35 43.49 -32.24
N PRO A 318 16.41 42.20 -31.86
CA PRO A 318 16.87 41.78 -30.55
C PRO A 318 18.37 42.02 -30.39
N ALA A 319 18.82 42.16 -29.14
CA ALA A 319 20.24 42.06 -28.81
C ALA A 319 20.78 40.67 -29.21
N GLU A 320 21.93 40.63 -29.87
CA GLU A 320 22.59 39.39 -30.29
C GLU A 320 23.16 38.65 -29.07
N GLY A 321 22.92 37.35 -29.01
CA GLY A 321 23.33 36.49 -27.89
C GLY A 321 22.43 35.27 -27.73
N ARG A 322 22.84 34.35 -26.84
CA ARG A 322 22.01 33.20 -26.47
C ARG A 322 20.77 33.68 -25.72
N PHE A 323 19.61 33.12 -26.06
CA PHE A 323 18.37 33.36 -25.33
C PHE A 323 17.67 32.04 -25.00
N THR A 324 16.96 32.01 -23.87
CA THR A 324 16.30 30.82 -23.35
C THR A 324 14.96 31.17 -22.69
N SER A 325 14.00 30.26 -22.79
CA SER A 325 12.74 30.36 -22.04
C SER A 325 12.43 29.03 -21.35
N ARG A 326 11.65 29.09 -20.27
CA ARG A 326 11.24 27.92 -19.49
C ARG A 326 9.72 27.95 -19.30
N GLY A 327 9.10 26.81 -19.55
CA GLY A 327 7.71 26.53 -19.20
C GLY A 327 7.58 25.16 -18.57
N TYR A 328 6.41 24.92 -17.96
CA TYR A 328 6.06 23.68 -17.29
C TYR A 328 4.88 23.05 -18.01
N LEU A 329 5.00 21.76 -18.34
CA LEU A 329 3.88 20.95 -18.79
C LEU A 329 3.14 20.45 -17.55
N ARG A 330 1.84 20.71 -17.49
CA ARG A 330 0.97 20.23 -16.41
C ARG A 330 -0.12 19.34 -16.97
N VAL A 331 -0.31 18.19 -16.32
CA VAL A 331 -1.38 17.25 -16.60
C VAL A 331 -2.44 17.39 -15.52
N ASP A 332 -3.68 17.61 -15.92
CA ASP A 332 -4.84 17.73 -15.03
C ASP A 332 -5.94 16.76 -15.49
N TYR A 333 -6.81 16.36 -14.56
CA TYR A 333 -8.07 15.70 -14.91
C TYR A 333 -9.01 16.70 -15.57
N ASP A 334 -9.75 16.24 -16.58
CA ASP A 334 -10.92 16.96 -17.09
C ASP A 334 -12.18 16.60 -16.30
#